data_AF-A0A2U3QR38-F1
#
_entry.id   AF-A0A2U3QR38-F1
#
_cell.length_a   1.000
_cell.length_b   1.000
_cell.length_c   1.000
_cell.angle_alpha   90.00
_cell.angle_beta   90.00
_cell.angle_gamma   90.00
#
_symmetry.space_group_name_H-M   'P 1'
#
loop_
_entity.id
_entity.type
_entity.pdbx_description
1 polymer ?
#
loop_
_entity_poly.entity_id
_entity_poly.type
_entity_poly.pdbx_seq_one_letter_code
_entity_poly.pdbx_strand_id
1 'polypeptide(L)' 'MSIAISNEPKPFLHWVGGKRRIVNKLIEHLPSGPYYNYYEPFLGGGALFFQVKHLFKKCFLSDFN' A
#
# COMPACT_ATOMS: atom_id res chain seq x y z
N MET A 1 27.49 8.87 -8.96
CA MET A 1 26.03 8.93 -9.21
C MET A 1 25.32 8.81 -7.88
N SER A 2 24.71 9.88 -7.40
CA SER A 2 23.98 9.90 -6.13
C SER A 2 22.71 9.09 -6.30
N ILE A 3 22.63 7.91 -5.69
CA ILE A 3 21.38 7.15 -5.62
C ILE A 3 20.45 7.98 -4.74
N ALA A 4 19.39 8.53 -5.31
CA ALA A 4 18.35 9.18 -4.53
C ALA A 4 17.71 8.12 -3.63
N ILE A 5 18.04 8.14 -2.35
CA ILE A 5 17.41 7.27 -1.36
C ILE A 5 15.99 7.82 -1.15
N SER A 6 15.01 7.20 -1.80
CA SER A 6 13.60 7.50 -1.55
C SER A 6 13.28 7.07 -0.11
N ASN A 7 13.00 8.02 0.79
CA ASN A 7 12.60 7.76 2.18
C ASN A 7 11.18 7.16 2.32
N GLU A 8 10.58 6.73 1.22
CA GLU A 8 9.26 6.11 1.25
C GLU A 8 9.36 4.66 1.74
N PRO A 9 8.61 4.29 2.79
CA PRO A 9 8.61 2.94 3.30
C PRO A 9 8.03 1.99 2.23
N LYS A 10 8.70 0.84 2.04
CA LYS A 10 8.35 -0.16 1.03
C LYS A 10 8.03 -1.49 1.72
N PRO A 11 7.24 -2.37 1.05
CA PRO A 11 7.06 -3.75 1.47
C PRO A 11 8.40 -4.46 1.71
N PHE A 12 8.76 -4.73 2.96
CA PHE A 12 10.03 -5.37 3.34
C PHE A 12 9.96 -6.90 3.36
N LEU A 13 8.75 -7.46 3.31
CA LEU A 13 8.51 -8.91 3.31
C LEU A 13 8.24 -9.43 1.89
N HIS A 14 8.74 -10.63 1.61
CA HIS A 14 8.32 -11.41 0.45
C HIS A 14 7.09 -12.24 0.85
N TRP A 15 5.95 -11.98 0.22
CA TRP A 15 4.68 -12.61 0.56
C TRP A 15 4.03 -13.23 -0.67
N VAL A 16 3.51 -14.45 -0.52
CA VAL A 16 2.77 -15.15 -1.58
C VAL A 16 1.49 -14.38 -1.90
N GLY A 17 1.17 -14.21 -3.18
CA GLY A 17 0.02 -13.39 -3.59
C GLY A 17 0.24 -11.87 -3.45
N GLY A 18 1.50 -11.43 -3.31
CA GLY A 18 1.83 -10.01 -3.24
C GLY A 18 1.30 -9.21 -4.43
N LYS A 19 0.53 -8.15 -4.13
CA LYS A 19 -0.18 -7.34 -5.14
C LYS A 19 0.72 -6.46 -6.01
N ARG A 20 2.06 -6.50 -5.84
CA ARG A 20 3.04 -5.60 -6.50
C ARG A 20 2.85 -5.48 -8.02
N ARG A 21 2.52 -6.58 -8.72
CA ARG A 21 2.33 -6.59 -10.19
C ARG A 21 1.06 -5.88 -10.67
N ILE A 22 0.06 -5.75 -9.80
CA ILE A 22 -1.26 -5.19 -10.14
C ILE A 22 -1.56 -3.87 -9.40
N VAL A 23 -0.64 -3.38 -8.57
CA VAL A 23 -0.81 -2.16 -7.75
C VAL A 23 -1.30 -0.98 -8.57
N ASN A 24 -0.66 -0.69 -9.72
CA ASN A 24 -1.01 0.49 -10.52
C ASN A 24 -2.48 0.44 -10.98
N LYS A 25 -2.94 -0.72 -11.45
CA LYS A 25 -4.32 -0.93 -11.87
C LYS A 25 -5.30 -0.81 -10.70
N LEU A 26 -4.93 -1.25 -9.50
CA LEU A 26 -5.77 -1.08 -8.31
C LEU A 26 -5.90 0.40 -7.91
N ILE A 27 -4.82 1.18 -8.03
CA ILE A 27 -4.80 2.61 -7.71
C ILE A 27 -5.77 3.39 -8.61
N GLU A 28 -5.85 3.04 -9.90
CA GLU A 28 -6.78 3.68 -10.85
C GLU A 28 -8.26 3.60 -10.43
N HIS A 29 -8.61 2.60 -9.62
CA HIS A 29 -9.98 2.37 -9.16
C HIS A 29 -10.22 2.77 -7.70
N LEU A 30 -9.21 3.30 -7.00
CA LEU A 30 -9.36 3.71 -5.62
C LEU A 30 -10.02 5.09 -5.53
N PRO A 31 -11.07 5.26 -4.71
CA PRO A 31 -11.48 6.59 -4.29
C PRO A 31 -10.33 7.20 -3.47
N SER A 32 -9.83 8.36 -3.89
CA SER A 32 -8.73 9.06 -3.23
C SER A 32 -9.21 10.38 -2.63
N GLY A 33 -8.59 10.78 -1.52
CA GLY A 33 -8.87 12.06 -0.86
C GLY A 33 -8.88 11.97 0.68
N PRO A 34 -8.64 13.09 1.37
CA PRO A 34 -8.44 13.15 2.83
C PRO A 34 -9.71 12.86 3.65
N TYR A 35 -10.86 12.64 2.99
CA TYR A 35 -12.12 12.30 3.63
C TYR A 35 -12.30 10.79 3.84
N TYR A 36 -11.53 9.98 3.11
CA TYR A 36 -11.63 8.52 3.16
C TYR A 36 -10.65 7.89 4.14
N ASN A 37 -11.09 6.81 4.77
CA ASN A 37 -10.24 5.88 5.49
C ASN A 37 -9.91 4.68 4.59
N TYR A 38 -8.69 4.18 4.69
CA TYR A 38 -8.24 2.99 4.00
C TYR A 38 -8.45 1.76 4.89
N TYR A 39 -9.07 0.72 4.36
CA TYR A 39 -9.23 -0.56 5.04
C TYR A 39 -8.62 -1.65 4.17
N GLU A 40 -7.64 -2.37 4.71
CA GLU A 40 -7.05 -3.52 4.05
C GLU A 40 -7.11 -4.74 4.98
N PRO A 41 -8.20 -5.53 4.90
CA PRO A 41 -8.43 -6.64 5.82
C PRO A 41 -7.53 -7.87 5.56
N PHE A 42 -6.86 -7.88 4.41
CA PHE A 42 -5.93 -8.91 3.96
C PHE A 42 -4.61 -8.25 3.53
N LEU A 43 -3.83 -7.79 4.51
CA LEU A 43 -2.61 -7.03 4.30
C LEU A 43 -1.57 -7.84 3.51
N GLY A 44 -1.32 -9.07 3.93
CA GLY A 44 -0.17 -9.86 3.50
C GLY A 44 1.12 -9.04 3.54
N GLY A 45 1.81 -8.92 2.40
CA GLY A 45 3.03 -8.09 2.29
C GLY A 45 2.80 -6.57 2.21
N GLY A 46 1.56 -6.06 2.28
CA GLY A 46 1.25 -4.62 2.29
C GLY A 46 1.55 -3.86 1.00
N ALA A 47 1.65 -4.55 -0.14
CA ALA A 47 2.10 -3.96 -1.41
C ALA A 47 1.27 -2.74 -1.87
N LEU A 48 -0.04 -2.75 -1.64
CA LEU A 48 -0.92 -1.64 -2.00
C LEU A 48 -0.86 -0.54 -0.93
N PHE A 49 -1.01 -0.88 0.35
CA PHE A 49 -0.89 0.06 1.47
C PHE A 49 0.29 1.02 1.37
N PHE A 50 1.51 0.50 1.15
CA PHE A 50 2.71 1.35 1.12
C PHE A 50 2.69 2.38 -0.02
N GLN A 51 1.94 2.11 -1.10
CA GLN A 51 1.82 3.00 -2.26
C GLN A 51 0.73 4.05 -2.07
N VAL A 52 -0.33 3.75 -1.30
CA VAL A 52 -1.52 4.60 -1.23
C VAL A 52 -1.75 5.26 0.12
N LYS A 53 -1.02 4.88 1.18
CA LYS A 53 -1.24 5.37 2.55
C LYS A 53 -1.29 6.90 2.68
N HIS A 54 -0.56 7.61 1.82
CA HIS A 54 -0.47 9.07 1.84
C HIS A 54 -1.75 9.75 1.30
N LEU A 55 -2.62 9.01 0.61
CA LEU A 55 -3.87 9.49 0.02
C LEU A 55 -5.06 9.46 1.00
N PHE A 56 -4.90 8.82 2.17
CA PHE A 56 -5.99 8.53 3.10
C PHE A 56 -5.74 9.14 4.49
N LYS A 57 -6.82 9.43 5.21
CA LYS A 57 -6.76 10.04 6.54
C LYS A 57 -6.25 9.09 7.61
N LYS A 58 -6.81 7.88 7.63
CA LYS A 58 -6.42 6.78 8.53
C LYS A 58 -6.43 5.47 7.74
N CYS A 59 -5.52 4.59 8.10
CA CYS A 59 -5.40 3.27 7.51
C CYS A 59 -5.61 2.20 8.60
N PHE A 60 -6.51 1.26 8.34
CA PHE A 60 -6.82 0.13 9.19
C PHE A 60 -6.37 -1.14 8.47
N LEU A 61 -5.39 -1.82 9.05
CA LEU A 61 -4.77 -2.98 8.44
C LEU A 61 -5.07 -4.19 9.32
N SER A 62 -5.47 -5.29 8.70
CA SER A 62 -5.54 -6.58 9.38
C SER A 62 -5.04 -7.68 8.45
N ASP A 63 -4.66 -8.79 9.06
CA ASP A 63 -4.42 -10.07 8.42
C ASP A 63 -4.81 -11.15 9.42
N PHE A 64 -4.89 -12.40 8.99
CA PHE A 64 -5.17 -13.51 9.89
C PHE A 64 -3.91 -13.99 10.64
N ASN A 65 -2.73 -13.78 10.04
CA ASN A 65 -1.44 -14.23 10.59
C ASN A 65 -0.86 -13.28 11.65
#